data_AF-A0A0G0TKY3-F1
#
_entry.id   AF-A0A0G0TKY3-F1
#
_cell.length_a   1.000
_cell.length_b   1.000
_cell.length_c   1.000
_cell.angle_alpha   90.00
_cell.angle_beta   90.00
_cell.angle_gamma   90.00
#
_symmetry.space_group_name_H-M   'P 1'
#
loop_
_entity.id
_entity.type
_entity.pdbx_description
1 polymer ?
#
loop_
_entity_poly.entity_id
_entity_poly.type
_entity_poly.pdbx_seq_one_letter_code
_entity_poly.pdbx_strand_id
1 'polypeptide(L)'
;MDVRLEEETVWLSQAQISDLFGIERSVTTKHLRNIFKDEELHSDAVCAIFAHTASDGKDYKIKSYNLDAIISVGYRVNSKQATQFRVWATKTLKDHLIKGYTINEKRFLEAREKFNELQTVISFLQEKSKKELSKVFTSHLAEKNCIHQ
;
A
#
# COMPACT_ATOMS: atom_id res chain seq x y z
N MET A 1 -12.61 1.94 5.46
CA MET A 1 -12.68 1.03 4.29
C MET A 1 -11.48 0.13 4.37
N ASP A 2 -11.70 -1.18 4.50
CA ASP A 2 -10.60 -2.16 4.52
C ASP A 2 -10.20 -2.49 3.08
N VAL A 3 -8.96 -2.23 2.70
CA VAL A 3 -8.50 -2.37 1.31
C VAL A 3 -7.52 -3.53 1.25
N ARG A 4 -7.86 -4.56 0.46
CA ARG A 4 -6.96 -5.69 0.23
C ARG A 4 -5.90 -5.29 -0.78
N LEU A 5 -4.64 -5.40 -0.36
CA LEU A 5 -3.45 -5.26 -1.20
C LEU A 5 -2.88 -6.65 -1.40
N GLU A 6 -3.00 -7.20 -2.61
CA GLU A 6 -2.51 -8.53 -2.96
C GLU A 6 -1.92 -8.46 -4.37
N GLU A 7 -0.76 -9.08 -4.59
CA GLU A 7 -0.03 -9.06 -5.87
C GLU A 7 0.22 -7.65 -6.42
N GLU A 8 0.60 -6.71 -5.55
CA GLU A 8 0.90 -5.30 -5.89
C GLU A 8 -0.28 -4.49 -6.47
N THR A 9 -1.49 -5.06 -6.48
CA THR A 9 -2.69 -4.39 -6.95
C THR A 9 -3.72 -4.22 -5.83
N VAL A 10 -4.67 -3.32 -6.06
CA VAL A 10 -5.74 -3.01 -5.12
C VAL A 10 -6.99 -3.77 -5.53
N TRP A 11 -7.57 -4.52 -4.60
CA TRP A 11 -8.83 -5.23 -4.83
C TRP A 11 -9.97 -4.62 -4.03
N LEU A 12 -11.03 -4.21 -4.72
CA LEU A 12 -12.24 -3.66 -4.11
C LEU A 12 -13.50 -4.42 -4.52
N SER A 13 -14.38 -4.68 -3.58
CA SER A 13 -15.75 -5.13 -3.83
C SER A 13 -16.59 -4.03 -4.48
N GLN A 14 -17.72 -4.41 -5.10
CA GLN A 14 -18.65 -3.43 -5.69
C GLN A 14 -19.15 -2.39 -4.68
N ALA A 15 -19.34 -2.79 -3.42
CA ALA A 15 -19.76 -1.89 -2.35
C ALA A 15 -18.68 -0.84 -2.07
N GLN A 16 -17.42 -1.27 -1.97
CA GLN A 16 -16.29 -0.36 -1.73
C GLN A 16 -16.06 0.59 -2.92
N ILE A 17 -16.25 0.13 -4.15
CA ILE A 17 -16.20 0.99 -5.35
C ILE A 17 -17.34 2.03 -5.31
N SER A 18 -18.52 1.62 -4.86
CA SER A 18 -19.67 2.49 -4.63
C SER A 18 -19.32 3.63 -3.67
N ASP A 19 -18.76 3.27 -2.53
CA ASP A 19 -18.38 4.22 -1.48
C ASP A 19 -17.25 5.15 -1.94
N LEU A 20 -16.23 4.59 -2.63
CA LEU A 20 -15.09 5.32 -3.17
C LEU A 20 -15.54 6.44 -4.12
N PHE A 21 -16.48 6.16 -5.01
CA PHE A 21 -16.98 7.12 -5.98
C PHE A 21 -18.26 7.85 -5.56
N GLY A 22 -18.78 7.59 -4.36
CA GLY A 22 -19.99 8.24 -3.83
C GLY A 22 -21.22 8.01 -4.72
N ILE A 23 -21.38 6.80 -5.24
CA ILE A 23 -22.52 6.40 -6.08
C ILE A 23 -23.25 5.20 -5.49
N GLU A 24 -24.41 4.86 -6.05
CA GLU A 24 -25.14 3.65 -5.69
C GLU A 24 -24.50 2.39 -6.26
N ARG A 25 -24.65 1.27 -5.53
CA ARG A 25 -24.08 -0.02 -5.94
C ARG A 25 -24.67 -0.53 -7.26
N SER A 26 -25.94 -0.21 -7.51
CA SER A 26 -26.65 -0.47 -8.76
C SER A 26 -25.93 0.17 -9.96
N VAL A 27 -25.45 1.40 -9.79
CA VAL A 27 -24.72 2.19 -10.79
C VAL A 27 -23.34 1.58 -11.03
N THR A 28 -22.61 1.21 -9.98
CA THR A 28 -21.34 0.47 -10.09
C THR A 28 -21.51 -0.82 -10.90
N THR A 29 -22.56 -1.60 -10.60
CA THR A 29 -22.87 -2.84 -11.31
C THR A 29 -23.16 -2.59 -12.79
N LYS A 30 -23.91 -1.52 -13.10
CA LYS A 30 -24.19 -1.10 -14.47
C LYS A 30 -22.91 -0.74 -15.23
N HIS A 31 -22.01 0.03 -14.62
CA HIS A 31 -20.74 0.40 -15.27
C HIS A 31 -19.85 -0.81 -15.51
N LEU A 32 -19.67 -1.69 -14.53
CA LEU A 32 -18.88 -2.93 -14.69
C LEU A 32 -19.43 -3.81 -15.81
N ARG A 33 -20.76 -4.00 -15.85
CA ARG A 33 -21.39 -4.77 -16.94
C ARG A 33 -21.13 -4.15 -18.30
N ASN A 34 -21.22 -2.82 -18.43
CA ASN A 34 -20.97 -2.13 -19.69
C ASN A 34 -19.49 -2.23 -20.09
N ILE A 35 -18.56 -2.09 -19.15
CA ILE A 35 -17.11 -2.28 -19.39
C ILE A 35 -16.83 -3.63 -20.03
N PHE A 36 -17.41 -4.72 -19.49
CA PHE A 36 -17.22 -6.06 -20.05
C PHE A 36 -17.95 -6.25 -21.38
N LYS A 37 -19.12 -5.63 -21.54
CA LYS A 37 -19.89 -5.70 -22.79
C LYS A 37 -19.20 -4.95 -23.92
N ASP A 38 -18.59 -3.81 -23.62
CA ASP A 38 -17.87 -2.97 -24.56
C ASP A 38 -16.44 -3.52 -24.83
N GLU A 39 -16.09 -4.67 -24.25
CA GLU A 39 -14.78 -5.33 -24.36
C GLU A 39 -13.58 -4.45 -23.96
N GLU A 40 -13.80 -3.43 -23.12
CA GLU A 40 -12.71 -2.62 -22.58
C GLU A 40 -11.81 -3.42 -21.64
N LEU A 41 -12.40 -4.37 -20.91
CA LEU A 41 -11.71 -5.31 -20.03
C LEU A 41 -12.35 -6.69 -20.13
N HIS A 42 -11.55 -7.73 -19.92
CA HIS A 42 -12.06 -9.10 -19.78
C HIS A 42 -12.31 -9.41 -18.31
N SER A 43 -13.50 -9.93 -17.98
CA SER A 43 -13.89 -10.21 -16.58
C SER A 43 -12.90 -11.10 -15.86
N ASP A 44 -12.34 -12.09 -16.54
CA ASP A 44 -11.49 -13.11 -15.93
C ASP A 44 -10.10 -12.56 -15.55
N ALA A 45 -9.70 -11.43 -16.14
CA ALA A 45 -8.45 -10.76 -15.82
C ALA A 45 -8.58 -9.79 -14.63
N VAL A 46 -9.77 -9.24 -14.40
CA VAL A 46 -9.98 -8.13 -13.46
C VAL A 46 -10.96 -8.41 -12.33
N CYS A 47 -11.59 -9.60 -12.30
CA CYS A 47 -12.55 -10.01 -11.29
C CYS A 47 -12.10 -11.31 -10.62
N ALA A 48 -12.05 -11.30 -9.29
CA ALA A 48 -11.78 -12.46 -8.47
C ALA A 48 -12.85 -12.64 -7.38
N ILE A 49 -13.06 -13.88 -6.95
CA ILE A 49 -13.97 -14.19 -5.84
C ILE A 49 -13.12 -14.43 -4.60
N PHE A 50 -13.30 -13.58 -3.60
CA PHE A 50 -12.64 -13.73 -2.32
C PHE A 50 -13.61 -14.32 -1.29
N ALA A 51 -13.12 -15.26 -0.49
CA ALA A 51 -13.82 -15.71 0.69
C ALA A 51 -13.68 -14.65 1.80
N HIS A 52 -14.81 -14.29 2.39
CA HIS A 52 -14.86 -13.48 3.59
C HIS A 52 -15.55 -14.31 4.68
N THR A 53 -14.77 -14.76 5.66
CA THR A 53 -15.30 -15.42 6.84
C THR A 53 -15.89 -14.35 7.74
N ALA A 54 -17.21 -14.38 7.94
CA ALA A 54 -17.85 -13.49 8.90
C ALA A 54 -17.75 -14.07 10.32
N SER A 55 -18.04 -13.26 11.32
CA SER A 55 -18.02 -13.64 12.75
C SER A 55 -19.02 -14.75 13.11
N ASP A 56 -19.94 -15.09 12.19
CA ASP A 56 -20.86 -16.22 12.29
C ASP A 56 -20.24 -17.56 11.79
N GLY A 57 -18.97 -17.55 11.39
CA GLY A 57 -18.26 -18.73 10.88
C GLY A 57 -18.64 -19.13 9.45
N LYS A 58 -19.44 -18.32 8.73
CA LYS A 58 -19.81 -18.59 7.35
C LYS A 58 -18.89 -17.87 6.37
N ASP A 59 -18.49 -18.59 5.32
CA ASP A 59 -17.72 -18.04 4.22
C ASP A 59 -18.64 -17.42 3.17
N TYR A 60 -18.61 -16.10 3.07
CA TYR A 60 -19.29 -15.37 2.01
C TYR A 60 -18.34 -15.14 0.85
N LYS A 61 -18.74 -15.59 -0.34
CA LYS A 61 -18.00 -15.36 -1.59
C LYS A 61 -18.32 -13.96 -2.12
N ILE A 62 -17.35 -13.05 -2.06
CA ILE A 62 -17.51 -11.66 -2.51
C ILE A 62 -16.70 -11.46 -3.80
N LYS A 63 -17.39 -11.02 -4.86
CA LYS A 63 -16.72 -10.57 -6.08
C LYS A 63 -16.00 -9.25 -5.82
N SER A 64 -14.71 -9.23 -6.09
CA SER A 64 -13.87 -8.04 -6.02
C SER A 64 -13.16 -7.81 -7.35
N TYR A 65 -12.79 -6.56 -7.57
CA TYR A 65 -12.28 -6.05 -8.82
C TYR A 65 -10.93 -5.37 -8.59
N ASN A 66 -10.00 -5.60 -9.51
CA ASN A 66 -8.65 -5.07 -9.42
C ASN A 66 -8.60 -3.56 -9.75
N LEU A 67 -7.40 -2.99 -9.70
CA LEU A 67 -7.16 -1.58 -9.99
C LEU A 67 -7.64 -1.14 -11.39
N ASP A 68 -7.48 -1.96 -12.43
CA ASP A 68 -7.87 -1.60 -13.81
C ASP A 68 -9.39 -1.41 -13.93
N ALA A 69 -10.16 -2.30 -13.32
CA ALA A 69 -11.60 -2.18 -13.25
C ALA A 69 -12.03 -0.95 -12.43
N ILE A 70 -11.34 -0.66 -11.31
CA ILE A 70 -11.62 0.52 -10.48
C ILE A 70 -11.35 1.81 -11.27
N ILE A 71 -10.23 1.89 -11.98
CA ILE A 71 -9.87 3.02 -12.85
C ILE A 71 -10.94 3.20 -13.93
N SER A 72 -11.30 2.12 -14.63
CA SER A 72 -12.29 2.16 -15.71
C SER A 72 -13.66 2.66 -15.24
N VAL A 73 -14.12 2.19 -14.07
CA VAL A 73 -15.35 2.71 -13.44
C VAL A 73 -15.19 4.20 -13.09
N GLY A 74 -14.07 4.59 -12.47
CA GLY A 74 -13.81 5.98 -12.09
C GLY A 74 -13.83 6.97 -13.26
N TYR A 75 -13.45 6.53 -14.47
CA TYR A 75 -13.57 7.35 -15.68
C TYR A 75 -14.99 7.44 -16.25
N ARG A 76 -15.82 6.41 -16.04
CA ARG A 76 -17.20 6.35 -16.55
C ARG A 76 -18.24 6.96 -15.61
N VAL A 77 -17.91 7.18 -14.34
CA VAL A 77 -18.83 7.69 -13.32
C VAL A 77 -18.90 9.23 -13.32
N ASN A 78 -20.12 9.77 -13.25
CA ASN A 78 -20.37 11.20 -13.08
C ASN A 78 -20.70 11.56 -11.63
N SER A 79 -19.67 11.65 -10.78
CA SER A 79 -19.79 12.12 -9.40
C SER A 79 -18.67 13.12 -9.05
N LYS A 80 -18.82 13.84 -7.94
CA LYS A 80 -17.79 14.77 -7.45
C LYS A 80 -16.50 14.01 -7.11
N GLN A 81 -16.63 12.85 -6.46
CA GLN A 81 -15.52 11.97 -6.09
C GLN A 81 -14.81 11.41 -7.32
N ALA A 82 -15.56 10.94 -8.32
CA ALA A 82 -14.98 10.47 -9.58
C ALA A 82 -14.28 11.60 -10.35
N THR A 83 -14.80 12.82 -10.28
CA THR A 83 -14.15 14.00 -10.86
C THR A 83 -12.82 14.31 -10.17
N GLN A 84 -12.78 14.30 -8.83
CA GLN A 84 -11.54 14.47 -8.08
C GLN A 84 -10.53 13.37 -8.38
N PHE A 85 -11.00 12.11 -8.49
CA PHE A 85 -10.18 10.98 -8.90
C PHE A 85 -9.54 11.21 -10.26
N ARG A 86 -10.30 11.64 -11.28
CA ARG A 86 -9.76 11.92 -12.62
C ARG A 86 -8.74 13.07 -12.63
N VAL A 87 -9.00 14.13 -11.87
CA VAL A 87 -8.05 15.26 -11.71
C VAL A 87 -6.74 14.76 -11.09
N TRP A 88 -6.84 13.96 -10.02
CA TRP A 88 -5.68 13.36 -9.37
C TRP A 88 -4.93 12.40 -10.31
N ALA A 89 -5.63 11.48 -10.99
CA ALA A 89 -5.04 10.51 -11.90
C ALA A 89 -4.31 11.19 -13.06
N THR A 90 -4.93 12.22 -13.65
CA THR A 90 -4.33 13.03 -14.72
C THR A 90 -3.08 13.76 -14.24
N LYS A 91 -3.12 14.37 -13.04
CA LYS A 91 -1.95 15.02 -12.44
C LYS A 91 -0.82 14.01 -12.20
N THR A 92 -1.15 12.87 -11.61
CA THR A 92 -0.20 11.79 -11.34
C THR A 92 0.47 11.28 -12.61
N LEU A 93 -0.31 11.01 -13.66
CA LEU A 93 0.23 10.58 -14.95
C LEU A 93 1.11 11.66 -15.57
N LYS A 94 0.67 12.93 -15.53
CA LYS A 94 1.45 14.06 -16.02
C LYS A 94 2.78 14.20 -15.27
N ASP A 95 2.76 14.12 -13.94
CA ASP A 95 3.96 14.16 -13.10
C ASP A 95 4.90 13.01 -13.47
N HIS A 96 4.39 11.79 -13.65
CA HIS A 96 5.17 10.65 -14.08
C HIS A 96 5.83 10.87 -15.44
N LEU A 97 5.07 11.34 -16.43
CA LEU A 97 5.56 11.51 -17.80
C LEU A 97 6.55 12.69 -17.94
N ILE A 98 6.37 13.76 -17.17
CA ILE A 98 7.23 14.95 -17.25
C ILE A 98 8.48 14.81 -16.37
N LYS A 99 8.32 14.32 -15.14
CA LYS A 99 9.40 14.24 -14.15
C LYS A 99 10.11 12.88 -14.16
N GLY A 100 9.52 11.87 -14.80
CA GLY A 100 10.01 10.49 -14.81
C GLY A 100 9.64 9.68 -13.56
N TYR A 101 8.91 10.27 -12.61
CA TYR A 101 8.51 9.60 -11.37
C TYR A 101 7.25 10.22 -10.76
N THR A 102 6.59 9.45 -9.89
CA THR A 102 5.45 9.91 -9.08
C THR A 102 5.77 9.70 -7.62
N ILE A 103 5.57 10.73 -6.78
CA ILE A 103 5.77 10.63 -5.33
C ILE A 103 4.42 10.56 -4.63
N ASN A 104 4.26 9.55 -3.77
CA ASN A 104 3.24 9.56 -2.73
C ASN A 104 3.80 10.28 -1.51
N GLU A 105 3.51 11.57 -1.37
CA GLU A 105 4.09 12.45 -0.33
C GLU A 105 3.87 11.91 1.08
N LYS A 106 2.69 11.39 1.38
CA LYS A 106 2.36 10.83 2.69
C LYS A 106 3.23 9.61 3.00
N ARG A 107 3.28 8.62 2.10
CA ARG A 107 4.12 7.43 2.30
C ARG A 107 5.60 7.78 2.35
N PHE A 108 6.03 8.80 1.61
CA PHE A 108 7.40 9.29 1.64
C PHE A 108 7.76 9.91 3.00
N LEU A 109 6.87 10.73 3.58
CA LEU A 109 7.06 11.31 4.91
C LEU A 109 7.07 10.22 5.99
N GLU A 110 6.14 9.27 5.94
CA GLU A 110 6.12 8.11 6.86
C GLU A 110 7.40 7.27 6.75
N ALA A 111 7.90 7.04 5.53
CA ALA A 111 9.15 6.31 5.31
C ALA A 111 10.36 7.08 5.87
N ARG A 112 10.36 8.41 5.74
CA ARG A 112 11.41 9.26 6.30
C ARG A 112 11.44 9.19 7.82
N GLU A 113 10.28 9.21 8.48
CA GLU A 113 10.19 9.07 9.94
C GLU A 113 10.73 7.71 10.40
N LYS A 114 10.29 6.62 9.77
CA LYS A 114 10.80 5.26 10.05
C LYS A 114 12.30 5.14 9.81
N PHE A 115 12.81 5.77 8.76
CA PHE A 115 14.23 5.78 8.46
C PHE A 115 15.02 6.51 9.55
N ASN A 116 14.54 7.65 10.04
CA ASN A 116 15.20 8.38 11.12
C ASN A 116 15.21 7.58 12.43
N GLU A 117 14.11 6.89 12.74
CA GLU A 117 14.04 6.00 13.90
C GLU A 117 15.08 4.87 13.78
N LEU A 118 15.16 4.23 12.61
CA LEU A 118 16.14 3.18 12.34
C LEU A 118 17.58 3.68 12.47
N GLN A 119 17.90 4.87 11.93
CA GLN A 119 19.22 5.49 12.06
C GLN A 119 19.60 5.74 13.51
N THR A 120 18.64 6.15 14.33
CA THR A 120 18.83 6.39 15.77
C THR A 120 19.17 5.07 16.48
N VAL A 121 18.43 4.00 16.19
CA VAL A 121 18.68 2.67 16.76
C VAL A 121 20.05 2.13 16.34
N ILE A 122 20.41 2.25 15.06
CA ILE A 122 21.73 1.81 14.56
C ILE A 122 22.85 2.56 15.27
N SER A 123 22.73 3.88 15.41
CA SER A 123 23.74 4.72 16.07
C SER A 123 23.92 4.31 17.54
N PHE A 124 22.82 4.05 18.25
CA PHE A 124 22.85 3.56 19.64
C PHE A 124 23.53 2.19 19.75
N LEU A 125 23.22 1.25 18.85
CA LEU A 125 23.85 -0.07 18.84
C LEU A 125 25.36 0.02 18.55
N GLN A 126 25.77 0.90 17.64
CA GLN A 126 27.18 1.16 17.35
C GLN A 126 27.92 1.77 18.55
N GLU A 127 27.28 2.67 19.30
CA GLU A 127 27.87 3.24 20.52
C GLU A 127 28.01 2.18 21.62
N LYS A 128 26.97 1.38 21.84
CA LYS A 128 26.99 0.25 22.78
C LYS A 128 28.08 -0.76 22.42
N SER A 129 28.19 -1.18 21.17
CA SER A 129 29.19 -2.16 20.74
C SER A 129 30.63 -1.64 20.91
N LYS A 130 30.89 -0.37 20.60
CA LYS A 130 32.20 0.27 20.88
C LYS A 130 32.52 0.31 22.38
N LYS A 131 31.55 0.62 23.23
CA LYS A 131 31.74 0.62 24.69
C LYS A 131 32.05 -0.77 25.23
N GLU A 132 31.36 -1.80 24.76
CA GLU A 132 31.63 -3.18 25.18
C GLU A 132 32.99 -3.69 24.67
N LEU A 133 33.36 -3.39 23.42
CA LEU A 133 34.71 -3.70 22.90
C LEU A 133 35.82 -3.00 23.68
N SER A 134 35.61 -1.74 24.07
CA SER A 134 36.55 -1.00 24.91
C SER A 134 36.71 -1.64 26.28
N LYS A 135 35.62 -2.10 26.92
CA LYS A 135 35.66 -2.77 28.23
C LYS A 135 36.44 -4.09 28.16
N VAL A 136 36.17 -4.91 27.14
CA VAL A 136 36.85 -6.20 26.92
C VAL A 136 38.35 -6.01 26.69
N PHE A 137 38.75 -4.97 25.95
CA PHE A 137 40.16 -4.66 25.75
C PHE A 137 40.86 -4.21 27.04
N THR A 138 40.19 -3.39 27.87
CA THR A 138 40.73 -2.95 29.16
C THR A 138 40.82 -4.07 30.19
N SER A 139 39.85 -4.99 30.24
CA SER A 139 39.92 -6.15 31.15
C SER A 139 41.04 -7.11 30.76
N HIS A 140 41.25 -7.34 29.47
CA HIS A 140 42.31 -8.22 28.97
C HIS A 140 43.74 -7.65 29.17
N LEU A 141 43.90 -6.32 29.12
CA LEU A 141 45.16 -5.66 29.47
C LEU A 141 45.45 -5.70 30.98
N ALA A 142 44.42 -5.61 31.83
CA ALA A 142 44.57 -5.74 33.28
C ALA A 142 45.01 -7.15 33.71
N GLU A 143 44.47 -8.20 33.08
CA GLU A 143 44.87 -9.59 33.36
C GLU A 143 46.32 -9.90 32.96
N LYS A 144 46.81 -9.35 31.84
CA LYS A 144 48.20 -9.56 31.38
C LYS A 144 49.25 -8.87 32.27
N ASN A 145 48.91 -7.75 32.89
CA ASN A 145 49.81 -7.04 33.80
C ASN A 145 49.93 -7.68 35.19
N CYS A 146 48.99 -8.55 35.58
CA CYS A 146 49.07 -9.30 36.85
C CYS A 146 49.96 -10.55 36.79
N ILE A 147 50.41 -10.99 35.61
CA ILE A 147 51.21 -12.23 35.45
C ILE A 147 52.73 -11.94 35.49
N HIS A 148 53.13 -10.67 35.59
CA HIS A 148 54.55 -10.24 35.61
C HIS A 148 54.99 -9.54 36.91
N GLN A 149 54.27 -9.75 38.02
CA GLN A 149 54.73 -9.44 39.39
C GLN A 149 54.78 -10.73 40.20
#